data_AF-A0A9Q3GCT7-F1
#
_entry.id   AF-A0A9Q3GCT7-F1
#
_cell.length_a   1.000
_cell.length_b   1.000
_cell.length_c   1.000
_cell.angle_alpha   90.00
_cell.angle_beta   90.00
_cell.angle_gamma   90.00
#
_symmetry.space_group_name_H-M   'P 1'
#
loop_
_entity.id
_entity.type
_entity.pdbx_description
1 polymer ?
#
loop_
_entity_poly.entity_id
_entity_poly.type
_entity_poly.pdbx_seq_one_letter_code
_entity_poly.pdbx_strand_id
1 'polypeptide(L)'
;MENLHDRSLKKLVSDRGGEFLNNNFKLLAETQGFVHVFSPPDTPQHNGYAKRANRTILEKTRCLLNSSGLPNHYWAESLNTAVLLRNLIPTPSRFNLSPYSLWTGNPPQIKKLRVFGCSAIVSIPRNHQEWKLGSAGEAGVLLGYENNNSAY
;
A
#
# COMPACT_ATOMS: atom_id res chain seq x y z
N MET A 1 -5.13 3.22 -9.33
CA MET A 1 -5.20 1.74 -9.36
C MET A 1 -6.55 1.21 -9.85
N GLU A 2 -7.66 1.95 -9.76
CA GLU A 2 -9.00 1.46 -10.19
C GLU A 2 -9.08 1.13 -11.69
N ASN A 3 -8.51 1.97 -12.56
CA ASN A 3 -8.69 1.83 -14.01
C ASN A 3 -7.64 0.93 -14.72
N LEU A 4 -6.75 0.28 -13.98
CA LEU A 4 -5.70 -0.57 -14.56
C LEU A 4 -6.17 -1.99 -14.88
N HIS A 5 -7.30 -2.42 -14.30
CA HIS A 5 -7.81 -3.79 -14.42
C HIS A 5 -9.26 -3.85 -14.92
N ASP A 6 -9.75 -2.78 -15.56
CA ASP A 6 -11.12 -2.66 -16.10
C ASP A 6 -12.21 -3.00 -15.06
N ARG A 7 -11.99 -2.59 -13.82
CA ARG A 7 -12.89 -2.79 -12.69
C ARG A 7 -13.22 -1.45 -12.06
N SER A 8 -14.47 -1.02 -12.19
CA SER A 8 -14.96 0.20 -11.55
C SER A 8 -15.43 -0.06 -10.11
N LEU A 9 -15.17 0.92 -9.24
CA LEU A 9 -15.79 0.94 -7.92
C LEU A 9 -17.31 1.07 -8.11
N LYS A 10 -18.08 0.17 -7.49
CA LYS A 10 -19.55 0.22 -7.61
C LYS A 10 -20.19 1.02 -6.49
N LYS A 11 -19.69 0.85 -5.27
CA LYS A 11 -20.26 1.43 -4.06
C LYS A 11 -19.17 1.72 -3.04
N LEU A 12 -19.22 2.93 -2.48
CA LEU A 12 -18.41 3.34 -1.35
C LEU A 12 -19.31 3.56 -0.13
N VAL A 13 -18.90 3.04 1.03
CA VAL A 13 -19.55 3.36 2.31
C VAL A 13 -18.58 4.11 3.18
N SER A 14 -18.92 5.34 3.58
CA SER A 14 -18.12 6.17 4.49
C SER A 14 -18.95 6.63 5.68
N ASP A 15 -18.31 7.18 6.72
CA ASP A 15 -19.02 7.96 7.71
C ASP A 15 -19.37 9.36 7.16
N ARG A 16 -20.03 10.16 8.00
CA ARG A 16 -20.43 11.55 7.69
C ARG A 16 -19.31 12.55 7.96
N GLY A 17 -18.05 12.16 7.79
CA GLY A 17 -16.92 13.09 7.83
C GLY A 17 -17.10 14.22 6.81
N GLY A 18 -16.69 15.44 7.17
CA GLY A 18 -16.90 16.63 6.33
C GLY A 18 -16.23 16.52 4.96
N GLU A 19 -15.13 15.76 4.87
CA GLU A 19 -14.43 15.44 3.63
C GLU A 19 -15.28 14.61 2.65
N PHE A 20 -16.25 13.84 3.14
CA PHE A 20 -17.15 13.02 2.33
C PHE A 20 -18.48 13.71 2.03
N LEU A 21 -18.79 14.82 2.70
CA LEU A 21 -20.06 15.54 2.56
C LEU A 21 -20.00 16.70 1.56
N ASN A 22 -18.82 17.03 1.03
CA ASN A 22 -18.66 18.17 0.13
C ASN A 22 -19.12 17.85 -1.32
N ASN A 23 -19.45 18.93 -2.05
CA ASN A 23 -19.89 18.83 -3.45
C ASN A 23 -18.80 18.25 -4.37
N ASN A 24 -17.52 18.44 -4.05
CA ASN A 24 -16.42 17.89 -4.83
C ASN A 24 -16.43 16.36 -4.80
N PHE A 25 -16.71 15.76 -3.64
CA PHE A 25 -16.78 14.31 -3.47
C PHE A 25 -18.02 13.73 -4.17
N LYS A 26 -19.15 14.44 -4.09
CA LYS A 26 -20.36 14.08 -4.85
C LYS A 26 -20.08 14.09 -6.36
N LEU A 27 -19.45 15.14 -6.88
CA LEU A 27 -19.07 15.24 -8.28
C LEU A 27 -18.09 14.14 -8.69
N LEU A 28 -17.14 13.79 -7.81
CA LEU A 28 -16.22 12.68 -8.03
C LEU A 28 -16.98 11.35 -8.17
N ALA A 29 -17.94 11.09 -7.28
CA ALA A 29 -18.76 9.88 -7.32
C ALA A 29 -19.58 9.78 -8.61
N GLU A 30 -20.17 10.89 -9.06
CA GLU A 30 -20.90 10.99 -10.33
C GLU A 30 -19.97 10.77 -11.53
N THR A 31 -18.79 11.40 -11.52
CA THR A 31 -17.81 11.30 -12.62
C THR A 31 -17.22 9.89 -12.74
N GLN A 32 -16.95 9.23 -11.61
CA GLN A 32 -16.40 7.88 -11.58
C GLN A 32 -17.48 6.78 -11.62
N GLY A 33 -18.76 7.16 -11.54
CA GLY A 33 -19.91 6.26 -11.67
C GLY A 33 -20.16 5.34 -10.48
N PHE A 34 -19.72 5.69 -9.27
CA PHE A 34 -19.93 4.88 -8.07
C PHE A 34 -21.00 5.46 -7.13
N VAL A 35 -21.72 4.58 -6.43
CA VAL A 35 -22.72 4.99 -5.44
C VAL A 35 -22.05 5.26 -4.10
N HIS A 36 -22.16 6.48 -3.60
CA HIS A 36 -21.68 6.83 -2.27
C HIS A 36 -22.81 6.74 -1.24
N VAL A 37 -22.60 5.94 -0.18
CA VAL A 37 -23.56 5.73 0.90
C VAL A 37 -22.93 6.08 2.23
N PHE A 38 -23.64 6.85 3.05
CA PHE A 38 -23.20 7.18 4.40
C PHE A 38 -23.65 6.12 5.40
N SER A 39 -22.76 5.70 6.30
CA SER A 39 -23.16 4.91 7.46
C SER A 39 -24.09 5.76 8.35
N PRO A 40 -25.12 5.15 8.98
CA PRO A 40 -25.94 5.85 9.94
C PRO A 40 -25.08 6.48 11.05
N PRO A 41 -25.45 7.67 11.56
CA PRO A 41 -24.78 8.26 12.71
C PRO A 41 -24.81 7.29 13.89
N ASP A 42 -23.75 7.29 14.69
CA ASP A 42 -23.61 6.44 15.89
C ASP A 42 -23.70 4.93 15.65
N THR A 43 -23.32 4.47 14.44
CA THR A 43 -23.16 3.03 14.16
C THR A 43 -21.70 2.64 13.85
N PRO A 44 -20.82 2.56 14.88
CA PRO A 44 -19.43 2.13 14.72
C PRO A 44 -19.25 0.79 14.00
N GLN A 45 -20.26 -0.08 14.07
CA GLN A 45 -20.27 -1.42 13.49
C GLN A 45 -20.28 -1.36 11.95
N HIS A 46 -21.01 -0.39 11.36
CA HIS A 46 -21.04 -0.20 9.91
C HIS A 46 -19.69 0.28 9.35
N ASN A 47 -18.95 1.08 10.12
CA ASN A 47 -17.56 1.46 9.78
C ASN A 47 -16.52 0.47 10.36
N GLY A 48 -16.96 -0.67 10.91
CA GLY A 48 -16.09 -1.62 11.57
C GLY A 48 -15.05 -2.24 10.64
N TYR A 49 -15.39 -2.41 9.36
CA TYR A 49 -14.46 -2.95 8.36
C TYR A 49 -13.27 -2.01 8.11
N ALA A 50 -13.52 -0.72 7.88
CA ALA A 50 -12.45 0.25 7.65
C ALA A 50 -11.62 0.44 8.92
N LYS A 51 -12.27 0.55 10.09
CA LYS A 51 -11.56 0.67 11.39
C LYS A 51 -10.64 -0.54 11.66
N ARG A 52 -11.12 -1.76 11.43
CA ARG A 52 -10.29 -2.97 11.57
C ARG A 52 -9.13 -2.97 10.57
N ALA A 53 -9.39 -2.60 9.31
CA ALA A 53 -8.34 -2.53 8.30
C ALA A 53 -7.26 -1.52 8.67
N ASN A 54 -7.64 -0.30 9.09
CA ASN A 54 -6.72 0.75 9.51
C ASN A 54 -5.90 0.32 10.73
N ARG A 55 -6.54 -0.30 11.73
CA ARG A 55 -5.84 -0.84 12.90
C ARG A 55 -4.77 -1.86 12.49
N THR A 56 -5.13 -2.83 11.64
CA THR A 56 -4.18 -3.85 11.15
C THR A 56 -3.02 -3.23 10.36
N ILE A 57 -3.28 -2.20 9.55
CA ILE A 57 -2.22 -1.51 8.80
C ILE A 57 -1.26 -0.83 9.79
N LEU A 58 -1.76 -0.07 10.76
CA LEU A 58 -0.95 0.62 11.75
C LEU A 58 -0.15 -0.34 12.64
N GLU A 59 -0.75 -1.47 13.05
CA GLU A 59 -0.05 -2.52 13.79
C GLU A 59 1.13 -3.07 12.97
N LYS A 60 0.92 -3.37 11.69
CA LYS A 60 1.98 -3.84 10.79
C LYS A 60 3.07 -2.78 10.57
N THR A 61 2.71 -1.51 10.40
CA THR A 61 3.66 -0.39 10.29
C THR A 61 4.57 -0.32 11.51
N ARG A 62 4.00 -0.40 12.72
CA ARG A 62 4.77 -0.41 13.97
C ARG A 62 5.70 -1.61 14.05
N CYS A 63 5.23 -2.80 13.68
CA CYS A 63 6.07 -4.00 13.64
C CYS A 63 7.26 -3.84 12.70
N LEU A 64 7.04 -3.32 11.48
CA LEU A 64 8.11 -3.11 10.50
C LEU A 64 9.15 -2.09 10.98
N LEU A 65 8.71 -0.94 11.52
CA LEU A 65 9.62 0.06 12.10
C LEU A 65 10.43 -0.52 13.26
N ASN A 66 9.77 -1.17 14.21
CA ASN A 66 10.45 -1.76 15.37
C ASN A 66 11.43 -2.85 14.97
N SER A 67 11.08 -3.70 13.98
CA SER A 67 11.94 -4.78 13.52
C SER A 67 13.16 -4.30 12.72
N SER A 68 13.04 -3.15 12.05
CA SER A 68 14.12 -2.59 11.23
C SER A 68 15.09 -1.72 12.04
N GLY A 69 14.68 -1.26 13.23
CA GLY A 69 15.44 -0.27 14.01
C GLY A 69 15.49 1.11 13.37
N LEU A 70 14.68 1.36 12.34
CA LEU A 70 14.65 2.64 11.65
C LEU A 70 13.91 3.72 12.48
N PRO A 71 14.34 4.99 12.38
CA PRO A 71 13.64 6.10 13.02
C PRO A 71 12.16 6.23 12.61
N ASN A 72 11.35 6.77 13.50
CA ASN A 72 9.91 6.96 13.28
C ASN A 72 9.57 7.89 12.11
N HIS A 73 10.50 8.72 11.61
CA HIS A 73 10.22 9.56 10.45
C HIS A 73 10.02 8.75 9.16
N TYR A 74 10.44 7.49 9.10
CA TYR A 74 10.18 6.55 8.00
C TYR A 74 8.82 5.84 8.09
N TRP A 75 7.87 6.39 8.86
CA TRP A 75 6.57 5.76 9.08
C TRP A 75 5.74 5.62 7.80
N ALA A 76 5.88 6.56 6.85
CA ALA A 76 5.11 6.56 5.62
C ALA A 76 5.54 5.40 4.70
N GLU A 77 6.83 5.17 4.58
CA GLU A 77 7.47 4.10 3.82
C GLU A 77 7.13 2.73 4.43
N SER A 78 7.19 2.64 5.77
CA SER A 78 6.76 1.47 6.51
C SER A 78 5.26 1.18 6.32
N LEU A 79 4.40 2.21 6.32
CA LEU A 79 2.97 2.08 6.06
C LEU A 79 2.69 1.61 4.63
N ASN A 80 3.38 2.16 3.63
CA ASN A 80 3.26 1.70 2.24
C ASN A 80 3.64 0.22 2.12
N THR A 81 4.74 -0.19 2.76
CA THR A 81 5.16 -1.59 2.80
C THR A 81 4.13 -2.47 3.52
N ALA A 82 3.56 -2.02 4.63
CA ALA A 82 2.51 -2.74 5.35
C ALA A 82 1.25 -2.97 4.49
N VAL A 83 0.84 -1.96 3.73
CA VAL A 83 -0.29 -2.04 2.78
C VAL A 83 0.03 -3.02 1.65
N LEU A 84 1.22 -2.94 1.05
CA LEU A 84 1.66 -3.88 0.03
C LEU A 84 1.60 -5.32 0.54
N LEU A 85 2.23 -5.60 1.68
CA LEU A 85 2.23 -6.93 2.29
C LEU A 85 0.82 -7.42 2.59
N ARG A 86 -0.07 -6.55 3.10
CA ARG A 86 -1.47 -6.91 3.34
C ARG A 86 -2.20 -7.32 2.05
N ASN A 87 -1.86 -6.73 0.90
CA ASN A 87 -2.48 -7.05 -0.37
C ASN A 87 -1.88 -8.29 -1.05
N LEU A 88 -0.64 -8.65 -0.74
CA LEU A 88 0.04 -9.83 -1.28
C LEU A 88 -0.18 -11.10 -0.43
N ILE A 89 -0.43 -10.96 0.87
CA ILE A 89 -0.56 -12.12 1.78
C ILE A 89 -1.94 -12.80 1.61
N PRO A 90 -1.98 -14.12 1.37
CA PRO A 90 -3.22 -14.89 1.35
C PRO A 90 -3.84 -14.99 2.74
N THR A 91 -5.16 -15.04 2.80
CA THR A 91 -5.90 -15.17 4.07
C THR A 91 -6.91 -16.32 4.00
N PRO A 92 -7.09 -17.11 5.07
CA PRO A 92 -8.06 -18.21 5.10
C PRO A 92 -9.49 -17.77 4.80
N SER A 93 -9.88 -16.57 5.26
CA SER A 93 -11.18 -15.96 4.98
C SER A 93 -11.42 -15.65 3.49
N ARG A 94 -10.43 -15.88 2.63
CA ARG A 94 -10.47 -15.67 1.18
C ARG A 94 -10.01 -16.91 0.40
N PHE A 95 -10.31 -18.10 0.90
CA PHE A 95 -9.93 -19.37 0.27
C PHE A 95 -8.41 -19.48 0.04
N ASN A 96 -7.61 -18.92 0.95
CA ASN A 96 -6.15 -18.83 0.83
C ASN A 96 -5.65 -18.08 -0.43
N LEU A 97 -6.48 -17.18 -0.99
CA LEU A 97 -6.08 -16.27 -2.06
C LEU A 97 -5.71 -14.90 -1.50
N SER A 98 -4.72 -14.26 -2.13
CA SER A 98 -4.33 -12.88 -1.81
C SER A 98 -5.33 -11.88 -2.40
N PRO A 99 -5.55 -10.71 -1.76
CA PRO A 99 -6.32 -9.63 -2.37
C PRO A 99 -5.81 -9.25 -3.77
N TYR A 100 -4.48 -9.26 -3.97
CA TYR A 100 -3.87 -9.03 -5.28
C TYR A 100 -4.34 -10.04 -6.32
N SER A 101 -4.36 -11.34 -5.99
CA SER A 101 -4.82 -12.38 -6.92
C SER A 101 -6.30 -12.28 -7.24
N LEU A 102 -7.13 -11.94 -6.25
CA LEU A 102 -8.55 -11.73 -6.47
C LEU A 102 -8.82 -10.50 -7.35
N TRP A 103 -7.98 -9.47 -7.23
CA TRP A 103 -8.12 -8.24 -8.00
C TRP A 103 -7.60 -8.38 -9.43
N THR A 104 -6.42 -8.96 -9.61
CA THR A 104 -5.70 -9.01 -10.90
C THR A 104 -5.91 -10.30 -11.67
N GLY A 105 -6.42 -11.36 -11.03
CA GLY A 105 -6.47 -12.71 -11.59
C GLY A 105 -5.11 -13.44 -11.61
N ASN A 106 -4.02 -12.78 -11.21
CA ASN A 106 -2.66 -13.30 -11.28
C ASN A 106 -2.07 -13.60 -9.89
N PRO A 107 -1.17 -14.58 -9.75
CA PRO A 107 -0.44 -14.80 -8.51
C PRO A 107 0.52 -13.62 -8.23
N PRO A 108 0.68 -13.19 -6.96
CA PRO A 108 1.63 -12.15 -6.60
C PRO A 108 3.08 -12.60 -6.82
N GLN A 109 3.95 -11.69 -7.27
CA GLN A 109 5.39 -11.95 -7.39
C GLN A 109 6.10 -11.80 -6.03
N ILE A 110 6.01 -12.82 -5.19
CA ILE A 110 6.57 -12.80 -3.82
C ILE A 110 8.11 -12.85 -3.79
N LYS A 111 8.75 -13.36 -4.85
CA LYS A 111 10.22 -13.52 -4.92
C LYS A 111 11.00 -12.21 -4.77
N LYS A 112 10.37 -11.08 -5.08
CA LYS A 112 10.96 -9.75 -4.94
C LYS A 112 10.88 -9.23 -3.50
N LEU A 113 10.07 -9.82 -2.63
CA LEU A 113 9.97 -9.33 -1.26
C LEU A 113 11.28 -9.55 -0.49
N ARG A 114 11.69 -8.48 0.18
CA ARG A 114 12.83 -8.34 1.08
C ARG A 114 12.36 -7.75 2.41
N VAL A 115 13.16 -7.93 3.45
CA VAL A 115 12.85 -7.42 4.78
C VAL A 115 12.94 -5.90 4.75
N PHE A 116 11.91 -5.21 5.21
CA PHE A 116 11.93 -3.75 5.35
C PHE A 116 13.08 -3.35 6.28
N GLY A 117 13.88 -2.36 5.86
CA GLY A 117 15.06 -1.94 6.62
C GLY A 117 16.31 -2.80 6.42
N CYS A 118 16.31 -3.79 5.51
CA CYS A 118 17.52 -4.55 5.23
C CYS A 118 18.55 -3.70 4.48
N SER A 119 19.84 -4.05 4.63
CA SER A 119 20.91 -3.47 3.83
C SER A 119 20.64 -3.64 2.34
N ALA A 120 20.84 -2.56 1.58
CA ALA A 120 20.69 -2.50 0.15
C ALA A 120 21.93 -1.86 -0.48
N ILE A 121 22.13 -2.08 -1.78
CA ILE A 121 23.15 -1.39 -2.56
C ILE A 121 22.42 -0.59 -3.64
N VAL A 122 22.58 0.72 -3.63
CA VAL A 122 22.04 1.62 -4.64
C VAL A 122 23.03 1.68 -5.79
N SER A 123 22.60 1.28 -6.99
CA SER A 123 23.47 1.29 -8.18
C SER A 123 23.80 2.72 -8.59
N ILE A 124 25.09 3.05 -8.71
CA ILE A 124 25.54 4.34 -9.23
C ILE A 124 25.55 4.26 -10.76
N PRO A 125 24.81 5.12 -11.48
CA PRO A 125 24.85 5.17 -12.93
C PRO A 125 26.28 5.34 -13.45
N ARG A 126 26.62 4.66 -14.55
CA ARG A 126 28.00 4.61 -15.06
C ARG A 126 28.58 5.99 -15.39
N ASN A 127 27.75 6.95 -15.76
CA ASN A 127 28.10 8.34 -16.03
C ASN A 127 28.41 9.16 -14.76
N HIS A 128 28.04 8.67 -13.58
CA HIS A 128 28.38 9.26 -12.28
C HIS A 128 29.47 8.48 -11.55
N GLN A 129 30.02 7.41 -12.17
CA GLN A 129 31.15 6.69 -11.62
C GLN A 129 32.44 7.44 -11.96
N GLU A 130 33.22 7.80 -10.94
CA GLU A 130 34.49 8.51 -11.10
C GLU A 130 35.54 7.68 -11.85
N TRP A 131 35.42 6.35 -11.80
CA TRP A 131 36.40 5.42 -12.36
C TRP A 131 35.74 4.12 -12.85
N LYS A 132 36.29 3.52 -13.92
CA LYS A 132 35.75 2.31 -14.57
C LYS A 132 35.72 1.06 -13.66
N LEU A 133 36.60 1.00 -12.65
CA LEU A 133 36.60 -0.04 -11.61
C LEU A 133 36.27 0.54 -10.23
N GLY A 134 35.67 1.74 -10.18
CA GLY A 134 35.29 2.39 -8.94
C GLY A 134 34.09 1.70 -8.29
N SER A 135 33.65 2.20 -7.15
CA SER A 135 32.42 1.68 -6.54
C SER A 135 31.26 1.82 -7.52
N ALA A 136 30.61 0.71 -7.85
CA ALA A 136 29.43 0.70 -8.71
C ALA A 136 28.13 0.90 -7.91
N GLY A 137 28.24 1.05 -6.58
CA GLY A 137 27.08 1.22 -5.73
C GLY A 137 27.39 1.83 -4.36
N GLU A 138 26.35 2.37 -3.73
CA GLU A 138 26.41 2.92 -2.38
C GLU A 138 25.60 2.07 -1.42
N ALA A 139 26.09 1.93 -0.19
CA ALA A 139 25.34 1.25 0.86
C ALA A 139 24.09 2.07 1.22
N GLY A 140 22.95 1.40 1.28
CA GLY A 140 21.68 1.99 1.63
C GLY A 140 20.81 1.03 2.43
N VAL A 141 19.57 1.44 2.64
CA VAL A 141 18.57 0.67 3.37
C VAL A 141 17.31 0.58 2.53
N LEU A 142 16.69 -0.60 2.46
CA LEU A 142 15.44 -0.80 1.76
C LEU A 142 14.28 -0.14 2.52
N LEU A 143 13.73 0.93 1.97
CA LEU A 143 12.57 1.63 2.54
C LEU A 143 11.23 1.19 1.92
N GLY A 144 11.20 0.50 0.80
CA GLY A 144 9.91 0.13 0.21
C GLY A 144 10.02 -0.49 -1.15
N TYR A 145 8.91 -0.40 -1.89
CA TYR A 145 8.77 -0.94 -3.23
C TYR A 145 8.07 0.08 -4.11
N GLU A 146 8.65 0.39 -5.25
CA GLU A 146 8.02 1.20 -6.28
C GLU A 146 7.08 0.35 -7.17
N ASN A 147 5.91 0.90 -7.51
CA ASN A 147 4.91 0.16 -8.31
C ASN A 147 5.20 0.14 -9.82
N ASN A 148 6.04 1.06 -10.31
CA ASN A 148 6.24 1.30 -11.74
C ASN A 148 7.62 0.88 -12.26
N ASN A 149 8.48 0.37 -11.39
CA ASN A 149 9.86 0.05 -11.74
C ASN A 149 10.20 -1.39 -11.42
N SER A 150 11.16 -1.96 -12.16
CA SER A 150 11.69 -3.30 -11.87
C SER A 150 12.63 -3.31 -10.66
N ALA A 151 13.09 -2.12 -10.24
CA ALA A 151 13.86 -1.86 -9.03
C ALA A 151 12.95 -1.66 -7.80
N TYR A 152 13.57 -1.66 -6.62
CA TYR A 152 12.93 -1.48 -5.33
C TYR A 152 12.64 -0.02 -5.03
#